data_AF-A0A0H2RAL3-F1
#
_entry.id   AF-A0A0H2RAL3-F1
#
_cell.length_a   1.000
_cell.length_b   1.000
_cell.length_c   1.000
_cell.angle_alpha   90.00
_cell.angle_beta   90.00
_cell.angle_gamma   90.00
#
_symmetry.space_group_name_H-M   'P 1'
#
loop_
_entity.id
_entity.type
_entity.pdbx_description
1 polymer ?
#
loop_
_entity_poly.entity_id
_entity_poly.type
_entity_poly.pdbx_seq_one_letter_code
_entity_poly.pdbx_strand_id
1 'polypeptide(L)'
;METRSRSEAFEQPARTSISSPEAVKLIRAAKVELKSLIQLVNGLGSGSVALATSDKLRTDCFDVFHYHLRKPVERHKCLEFAWIRLITSSLYGVALLGCEYFDMDAVHRQRYKLCWPSILKWLEAIIEGEYYQNDEDHYFNLVPILFRTLWTVRRELFDEDDLFRFAIRLWIGHRADDKTDYYAAQPLIACMQRRVATNDTTRAEEILQANGFSAERLIDKIVARLKHPTYGSSIRNFLNVTLLVDMLGHLIALTERTLLAVASSKVGRILIPIMTEFVNGVGVSVNQMLVVRSTLSMFHTFLIGRPVGYAVALMEAGILNLLLKAASLGFDDALEYKSSSWTARAANSVSEPMVLWELVLCLPYREIAAASRVALHDLYTCGIKVDKLLGASSDKFRGYWKTFETVVLEQTVLLSLFEVDYATDNGACSNLSCRRLTLRKELQKCAGCAVALYCSTSCQKEDWQLHREICKKINESSRM
;
A
#
# COMPACT_ATOMS: atom_id res chain seq x y z
N MET A 1 18.72 -38.55 11.96
CA MET A 1 18.13 -37.23 12.28
C MET A 1 19.04 -36.58 13.30
N GLU A 2 20.15 -36.03 12.82
CA GLU A 2 21.04 -35.20 13.66
C GLU A 2 20.40 -33.82 13.78
N THR A 3 20.24 -33.36 15.00
CA THR A 3 19.81 -32.00 15.34
C THR A 3 20.81 -31.01 14.73
N ARG A 4 20.44 -30.38 13.60
CA ARG A 4 21.17 -29.25 13.00
C ARG A 4 21.40 -28.21 14.09
N SER A 5 22.67 -28.01 14.44
CA SER A 5 23.10 -27.12 15.50
C SER A 5 22.67 -25.68 15.20
N ARG A 6 22.24 -25.00 16.27
CA ARG A 6 21.95 -23.56 16.39
C ARG A 6 22.59 -22.70 15.30
N SER A 7 21.73 -21.99 14.58
CA SER A 7 22.03 -20.77 13.84
C SER A 7 23.08 -19.95 14.59
N GLU A 8 24.30 -19.85 14.06
CA GLU A 8 25.22 -18.74 14.33
C GLU A 8 24.48 -17.48 13.85
N ALA A 9 23.64 -16.94 14.72
CA ALA A 9 22.98 -15.67 14.48
C ALA A 9 24.08 -14.65 14.18
N PHE A 10 23.89 -13.84 13.13
CA PHE A 10 24.77 -12.74 12.80
C PHE A 10 24.86 -11.79 14.01
N GLU A 11 25.81 -12.04 14.92
CA GLU A 11 26.24 -11.04 15.88
C GLU A 11 26.64 -9.82 15.05
N GLN A 12 26.02 -8.67 15.32
CA GLN A 12 26.42 -7.43 14.67
C GLN A 12 27.92 -7.25 14.90
N PRO A 13 28.75 -7.37 13.85
CA PRO A 13 30.18 -7.34 14.04
C PRO A 13 30.55 -5.96 14.58
N ALA A 14 31.43 -5.94 15.59
CA ALA A 14 32.03 -4.70 16.07
C ALA A 14 32.52 -3.89 14.86
N ARG A 15 32.29 -2.56 14.86
CA ARG A 15 32.66 -1.66 13.75
C ARG A 15 34.17 -1.74 13.50
N THR A 16 34.60 -2.64 12.62
CA THR A 16 35.99 -2.75 12.19
C THR A 16 36.22 -1.78 11.03
N SER A 17 37.01 -0.74 11.25
CA SER A 17 37.45 0.16 10.18
C SER A 17 38.43 -0.58 9.27
N ILE A 18 38.07 -0.75 7.99
CA ILE A 18 38.94 -1.39 6.99
C ILE A 18 39.83 -0.32 6.36
N SER A 19 41.14 -0.47 6.50
CA SER A 19 42.09 0.43 5.83
C SER A 19 42.11 0.21 4.31
N SER A 20 42.54 1.20 3.52
CA SER A 20 42.64 1.04 2.05
C SER A 20 43.54 -0.15 1.62
N PRO A 21 44.74 -0.38 2.19
CA PRO A 21 45.55 -1.55 1.87
C PRO A 21 44.87 -2.89 2.22
N GLU A 22 44.15 -2.92 3.34
CA GLU A 22 43.39 -4.09 3.78
C GLU A 22 42.20 -4.36 2.84
N ALA A 23 41.49 -3.32 2.41
CA ALA A 23 40.43 -3.43 1.41
C ALA A 23 40.95 -4.06 0.12
N VAL A 24 42.10 -3.62 -0.40
CA VAL A 24 42.72 -4.22 -1.59
C VAL A 24 43.06 -5.69 -1.39
N LYS A 25 43.57 -6.06 -0.20
CA LYS A 25 43.86 -7.46 0.15
C LYS A 25 42.57 -8.29 0.18
N LEU A 26 41.52 -7.78 0.82
CA LEU A 26 40.21 -8.44 0.92
C LEU A 26 39.56 -8.60 -0.45
N ILE A 27 39.59 -7.59 -1.32
CA ILE A 27 39.06 -7.65 -2.70
C ILE A 27 39.72 -8.79 -3.48
N ARG A 28 41.05 -8.94 -3.37
CA ARG A 28 41.76 -10.03 -4.06
C ARG A 28 41.38 -11.39 -3.51
N ALA A 29 41.34 -11.54 -2.19
CA ALA A 29 41.00 -12.80 -1.52
C ALA A 29 39.52 -13.19 -1.73
N ALA A 30 38.61 -12.21 -1.77
CA ALA A 30 37.16 -12.41 -1.89
C ALA A 30 36.74 -13.07 -3.21
N LYS A 31 37.61 -13.13 -4.23
CA LYS A 31 37.36 -13.91 -5.45
C LYS A 31 37.35 -15.42 -5.23
N VAL A 32 38.00 -15.90 -4.17
CA VAL A 32 38.15 -17.34 -3.90
C VAL A 32 37.74 -17.71 -2.47
N GLU A 33 37.82 -16.79 -1.50
CA GLU A 33 37.50 -17.04 -0.09
C GLU A 33 36.18 -16.39 0.33
N LEU A 34 35.21 -17.21 0.76
CA LEU A 34 33.92 -16.75 1.28
C LEU A 34 34.09 -15.82 2.49
N LYS A 35 35.03 -16.12 3.40
CA LYS A 35 35.28 -15.30 4.59
C LYS A 35 35.70 -13.87 4.24
N SER A 36 36.60 -13.71 3.26
CA SER A 36 37.01 -12.39 2.78
C SER A 36 35.89 -11.65 2.08
N LEU A 37 35.03 -12.36 1.33
CA LEU A 37 33.84 -11.77 0.71
C LEU A 37 32.88 -11.21 1.77
N ILE A 38 32.59 -11.98 2.81
CA ILE A 38 31.73 -11.55 3.93
C ILE A 38 32.34 -10.34 4.65
N GLN A 39 33.65 -10.36 4.93
CA GLN A 39 34.35 -9.22 5.54
C GLN A 39 34.27 -7.96 4.68
N LEU A 40 34.43 -8.10 3.36
CA LEU A 40 34.32 -6.99 2.42
C LEU A 40 32.92 -6.38 2.41
N VAL A 41 31.90 -7.23 2.38
CA VAL A 41 30.48 -6.85 2.41
C VAL A 41 30.13 -6.15 3.74
N ASN A 42 30.59 -6.69 4.87
CA ASN A 42 30.42 -6.05 6.19
C ASN A 42 31.15 -4.70 6.26
N GLY A 43 32.30 -4.58 5.60
CA GLY A 43 33.03 -3.32 5.45
C GLY A 43 32.23 -2.24 4.71
N LEU A 44 31.53 -2.62 3.64
CA LEU A 44 30.61 -1.73 2.92
C LEU A 44 29.44 -1.32 3.81
N GLY A 45 28.80 -2.29 4.49
CA GLY A 45 27.61 -2.04 5.31
C GLY A 45 27.88 -1.21 6.58
N SER A 46 29.08 -1.32 7.15
CA SER A 46 29.49 -0.55 8.34
C SER A 46 29.94 0.87 8.02
N GLY A 47 29.97 1.27 6.75
CA GLY A 47 30.37 2.60 6.32
C GLY A 47 31.88 2.85 6.43
N SER A 48 32.71 1.84 6.15
CA SER A 48 34.16 2.03 6.12
C SER A 48 34.54 3.20 5.21
N VAL A 49 35.21 4.22 5.77
CA VAL A 49 35.55 5.47 5.06
C VAL A 49 36.32 5.19 3.77
N ALA A 50 37.25 4.23 3.78
CA ALA A 50 38.05 3.89 2.61
C ALA A 50 37.18 3.38 1.45
N LEU A 51 36.20 2.50 1.75
CA LEU A 51 35.29 1.95 0.75
C LEU A 51 34.20 2.96 0.35
N ALA A 52 33.79 3.85 1.24
CA ALA A 52 32.79 4.87 0.95
C ALA A 52 33.33 5.99 0.04
N THR A 53 34.61 6.35 0.18
CA THR A 53 35.20 7.53 -0.51
C THR A 53 35.97 7.20 -1.78
N SER A 54 36.46 5.96 -1.94
CA SER A 54 37.25 5.58 -3.11
C SER A 54 36.40 4.91 -4.18
N ASP A 55 36.10 5.64 -5.26
CA ASP A 55 35.40 5.12 -6.44
C ASP A 55 36.08 3.88 -7.05
N LYS A 56 37.42 3.89 -7.10
CA LYS A 56 38.22 2.75 -7.56
C LYS A 56 37.97 1.50 -6.71
N LEU A 57 38.01 1.62 -5.38
CA LEU A 57 37.77 0.47 -4.50
C LEU A 57 36.33 -0.04 -4.61
N ARG A 58 35.34 0.85 -4.76
CA ARG A 58 33.94 0.44 -4.99
C ARG A 58 33.78 -0.31 -6.30
N THR A 59 34.47 0.14 -7.34
CA THR A 59 34.51 -0.53 -8.64
C THR A 59 35.19 -1.90 -8.57
N ASP A 60 36.31 -1.99 -7.87
CA ASP A 60 36.99 -3.27 -7.65
C ASP A 60 36.12 -4.25 -6.83
N CYS A 61 35.37 -3.75 -5.83
CA CYS A 61 34.37 -4.54 -5.09
C CYS A 61 33.25 -5.04 -6.02
N PHE A 62 32.67 -4.15 -6.84
CA PHE A 62 31.64 -4.51 -7.80
C PHE A 62 32.11 -5.63 -8.73
N ASP A 63 33.35 -5.56 -9.23
CA ASP A 63 33.90 -6.56 -10.12
C ASP A 63 34.05 -7.93 -9.45
N VAL A 64 34.35 -7.97 -8.14
CA VAL A 64 34.32 -9.21 -7.33
C VAL A 64 32.90 -9.77 -7.20
N PHE A 65 31.92 -8.93 -6.89
CA PHE A 65 30.53 -9.39 -6.75
C PHE A 65 29.98 -9.91 -8.08
N HIS A 66 30.20 -9.16 -9.16
CA HIS A 66 29.78 -9.55 -10.51
C HIS A 66 30.49 -10.83 -10.98
N TYR A 67 31.77 -11.02 -10.63
CA TYR A 67 32.49 -12.27 -10.91
C TYR A 67 31.76 -13.49 -10.35
N HIS A 68 31.28 -13.42 -9.11
CA HIS A 68 30.52 -14.51 -8.50
C HIS A 68 29.13 -14.68 -9.12
N LEU A 69 28.44 -13.58 -9.41
CA LEU A 69 27.10 -13.63 -10.02
C LEU A 69 27.11 -14.19 -11.45
N ARG A 70 28.22 -14.08 -12.19
CA ARG A 70 28.37 -14.70 -13.52
C ARG A 70 28.47 -16.22 -13.51
N LYS A 71 28.69 -16.83 -12.34
CA LYS A 71 28.72 -18.29 -12.22
C LYS A 71 27.35 -18.86 -12.66
N PRO A 72 27.33 -19.99 -13.39
CA PRO A 72 26.08 -20.59 -13.82
C PRO A 72 25.24 -21.05 -12.62
N VAL A 73 23.91 -20.95 -12.76
CA VAL A 73 22.97 -21.54 -11.81
C VAL A 73 22.97 -23.05 -12.03
N GLU A 74 23.65 -23.77 -11.15
CA GLU A 74 23.71 -25.23 -11.15
C GLU A 74 22.93 -25.76 -9.94
N ARG A 75 21.78 -26.39 -10.18
CA ARG A 75 20.84 -26.80 -9.10
C ARG A 75 21.51 -27.61 -7.98
N HIS A 76 22.43 -28.51 -8.31
CA HIS A 76 23.14 -29.32 -7.32
C HIS A 76 24.05 -28.48 -6.41
N LYS A 77 24.71 -27.45 -6.94
CA LYS A 77 25.54 -26.52 -6.15
C LYS A 77 24.72 -25.59 -5.28
N CYS A 78 23.47 -25.28 -5.65
CA CYS A 78 22.60 -24.47 -4.81
C CYS A 78 22.27 -25.14 -3.46
N LEU A 79 22.42 -26.47 -3.36
CA LEU A 79 22.30 -27.21 -2.10
C LEU A 79 23.54 -27.05 -1.21
N GLU A 80 24.67 -26.62 -1.76
CA GLU A 80 25.87 -26.35 -1.01
C GLU A 80 25.77 -24.98 -0.31
N PHE A 81 25.66 -25.00 1.01
CA PHE A 81 25.50 -23.79 1.82
C PHE A 81 26.58 -22.73 1.55
N ALA A 82 27.84 -23.14 1.37
CA ALA A 82 28.93 -22.21 1.08
C ALA A 82 28.76 -21.51 -0.28
N TRP A 83 28.24 -22.22 -1.27
CA TRP A 83 28.01 -21.69 -2.62
C TRP A 83 26.88 -20.66 -2.62
N ILE A 84 25.74 -21.00 -2.00
CA ILE A 84 24.62 -20.06 -1.94
C ILE A 84 24.99 -18.82 -1.12
N ARG A 85 25.74 -18.97 -0.01
CA ARG A 85 26.24 -17.84 0.78
C ARG A 85 27.17 -16.93 0.00
N LEU A 86 27.97 -17.48 -0.90
CA LEU A 86 28.83 -16.69 -1.79
C LEU A 86 28.00 -15.85 -2.77
N ILE A 87 26.91 -16.41 -3.31
CA ILE A 87 25.99 -15.69 -4.20
C ILE A 87 25.19 -14.62 -3.43
N THR A 88 24.58 -14.96 -2.31
CA THR A 88 23.77 -14.02 -1.51
C THR A 88 24.63 -12.87 -0.97
N SER A 89 25.86 -13.15 -0.52
CA SER A 89 26.82 -12.10 -0.12
C SER A 89 27.17 -11.18 -1.28
N SER A 90 27.31 -11.71 -2.51
CA SER A 90 27.58 -10.91 -3.69
C SER A 90 26.39 -10.03 -4.09
N LEU A 91 25.16 -10.57 -4.03
CA LEU A 91 23.93 -9.78 -4.24
C LEU A 91 23.83 -8.65 -3.21
N TYR A 92 24.11 -8.94 -1.93
CA TYR A 92 24.10 -7.96 -0.86
C TYR A 92 25.17 -6.89 -1.05
N GLY A 93 26.38 -7.28 -1.46
CA GLY A 93 27.45 -6.35 -1.83
C GLY A 93 27.04 -5.39 -2.95
N VAL A 94 26.38 -5.89 -4.01
CA VAL A 94 25.86 -5.02 -5.09
C VAL A 94 24.81 -4.04 -4.57
N ALA A 95 23.89 -4.48 -3.70
CA ALA A 95 22.88 -3.59 -3.14
C ALA A 95 23.47 -2.52 -2.21
N LEU A 96 24.49 -2.86 -1.43
CA LEU A 96 25.19 -1.91 -0.55
C LEU A 96 25.95 -0.83 -1.30
N LEU A 97 26.37 -1.08 -2.55
CA LEU A 97 26.93 -0.01 -3.39
C LEU A 97 25.89 1.08 -3.66
N GLY A 98 24.60 0.71 -3.71
CA GLY A 98 23.46 1.63 -3.70
C GLY A 98 23.25 2.39 -5.01
N CYS A 99 22.12 3.10 -5.09
CA CYS A 99 21.76 3.86 -6.29
C CYS A 99 22.78 4.96 -6.62
N GLU A 100 23.33 5.64 -5.60
CA GLU A 100 24.27 6.76 -5.80
C GLU A 100 25.51 6.35 -6.59
N TYR A 101 26.06 5.15 -6.34
CA TYR A 101 27.20 4.62 -7.10
C TYR A 101 26.84 4.40 -8.57
N PHE A 102 25.72 3.71 -8.81
CA PHE A 102 25.33 3.34 -10.16
C PHE A 102 24.72 4.49 -10.96
N ASP A 103 24.28 5.56 -10.30
CA ASP A 103 23.75 6.78 -10.92
C ASP A 103 24.84 7.82 -11.24
N MET A 104 26.06 7.61 -10.70
CA MET A 104 27.16 8.58 -10.71
C MET A 104 27.61 9.00 -12.11
N ASP A 105 27.74 8.06 -13.05
CA ASP A 105 28.05 8.32 -14.46
C ASP A 105 27.54 7.20 -15.39
N ALA A 106 27.72 7.39 -16.70
CA ALA A 106 27.28 6.43 -17.72
C ALA A 106 27.99 5.07 -17.65
N VAL A 107 29.25 5.03 -17.21
CA VAL A 107 30.03 3.78 -17.09
C VAL A 107 29.47 2.94 -15.94
N HIS A 108 29.23 3.56 -14.80
CA HIS A 108 28.62 2.93 -13.63
C HIS A 108 27.21 2.41 -13.93
N ARG A 109 26.37 3.20 -14.62
CA ARG A 109 25.06 2.74 -15.13
C ARG A 109 25.21 1.52 -16.02
N GLN A 110 26.14 1.55 -16.97
CA GLN A 110 26.34 0.44 -17.91
C GLN A 110 26.83 -0.83 -17.21
N ARG A 111 27.69 -0.71 -16.20
CA ARG A 111 28.12 -1.85 -15.36
C ARG A 111 26.94 -2.56 -14.71
N TYR A 112 26.02 -1.81 -14.10
CA TYR A 112 24.82 -2.39 -13.51
C TYR A 112 23.91 -3.05 -14.56
N LYS A 113 23.70 -2.39 -15.71
CA LYS A 113 22.91 -2.95 -16.83
C LYS A 113 23.45 -4.30 -17.30
N LEU A 114 24.77 -4.46 -17.37
CA LEU A 114 25.41 -5.72 -17.78
C LEU A 114 25.35 -6.80 -16.69
N CYS A 115 25.31 -6.40 -15.41
CA CYS A 115 25.22 -7.32 -14.28
C CYS A 115 23.77 -7.81 -14.03
N TRP A 116 22.77 -6.98 -14.36
CA TRP A 116 21.36 -7.25 -14.04
C TRP A 116 20.84 -8.63 -14.49
N PRO A 117 21.11 -9.13 -15.71
CA PRO A 117 20.65 -10.47 -16.09
C PRO A 117 21.17 -11.58 -15.17
N SER A 118 22.41 -11.43 -14.65
CA SER A 118 22.99 -12.38 -13.69
C SER A 118 22.33 -12.24 -12.32
N ILE A 119 22.06 -11.00 -11.88
CA ILE A 119 21.31 -10.72 -10.64
C ILE A 119 19.93 -11.38 -10.71
N LEU A 120 19.15 -11.08 -11.74
CA LEU A 120 17.78 -11.60 -11.90
C LEU A 120 17.75 -13.12 -11.90
N LYS A 121 18.64 -13.76 -12.68
CA LYS A 121 18.76 -15.22 -12.75
C LYS A 121 19.03 -15.85 -11.38
N TRP A 122 19.88 -15.24 -10.55
CA TRP A 122 20.16 -15.73 -9.21
C TRP A 122 19.01 -15.49 -8.23
N LEU A 123 18.34 -14.33 -8.31
CA LEU A 123 17.16 -14.07 -7.50
C LEU A 123 16.03 -15.07 -7.81
N GLU A 124 15.78 -15.36 -9.09
CA GLU A 124 14.85 -16.40 -9.54
C GLU A 124 15.22 -17.78 -9.01
N ALA A 125 16.49 -18.17 -9.15
CA ALA A 125 16.97 -19.46 -8.65
C ALA A 125 16.83 -19.60 -7.13
N ILE A 126 17.13 -18.54 -6.38
CA ILE A 126 17.01 -18.51 -4.91
C ILE A 126 15.56 -18.68 -4.49
N ILE A 127 14.61 -17.96 -5.11
CA ILE A 127 13.19 -18.09 -4.76
C ILE A 127 12.58 -19.42 -5.22
N GLU A 128 13.02 -19.97 -6.36
CA GLU A 128 12.52 -21.25 -6.89
C GLU A 128 12.96 -22.44 -6.06
N GLY A 129 14.20 -22.43 -5.61
CA GLY A 129 14.74 -23.50 -4.79
C GLY A 129 14.62 -23.27 -3.29
N GLU A 130 13.96 -22.19 -2.88
CA GLU A 130 13.85 -21.77 -1.48
C GLU A 130 15.22 -21.74 -0.77
N TYR A 131 16.28 -21.34 -1.49
CA TYR A 131 17.67 -21.40 -1.01
C TYR A 131 18.03 -20.28 -0.02
N TYR A 132 17.04 -19.68 0.63
CA TYR A 132 17.17 -18.63 1.65
C TYR A 132 16.87 -19.14 3.06
N GLN A 133 16.81 -20.46 3.29
CA GLN A 133 16.53 -21.02 4.61
C GLN A 133 17.46 -20.44 5.68
N ASN A 134 16.88 -19.79 6.70
CA ASN A 134 17.56 -19.05 7.79
C ASN A 134 18.14 -17.67 7.41
N ASP A 135 17.97 -17.22 6.16
CA ASP A 135 18.39 -15.92 5.64
C ASP A 135 17.21 -15.18 4.94
N GLU A 136 15.96 -15.51 5.30
CA GLU A 136 14.73 -14.97 4.71
C GLU A 136 14.66 -13.44 4.83
N ASP A 137 14.89 -12.91 6.04
CA ASP A 137 14.88 -11.46 6.31
C ASP A 137 15.92 -10.75 5.43
N HIS A 138 17.13 -11.32 5.31
CA HIS A 138 18.19 -10.75 4.49
C HIS A 138 17.80 -10.70 3.01
N TYR A 139 17.28 -11.81 2.47
CA TYR A 139 16.89 -11.90 1.07
C TYR A 139 15.77 -10.92 0.74
N PHE A 140 14.69 -10.91 1.53
CA PHE A 140 13.52 -10.07 1.24
C PHE A 140 13.75 -8.57 1.53
N ASN A 141 14.69 -8.22 2.41
CA ASN A 141 15.12 -6.81 2.59
C ASN A 141 16.09 -6.35 1.49
N LEU A 142 16.89 -7.26 0.93
CA LEU A 142 17.85 -6.98 -0.14
C LEU A 142 17.17 -6.68 -1.48
N VAL A 143 16.20 -7.50 -1.87
CA VAL A 143 15.54 -7.41 -3.18
C VAL A 143 14.97 -6.01 -3.47
N PRO A 144 14.23 -5.33 -2.57
CA PRO A 144 13.76 -3.96 -2.77
C PRO A 144 14.88 -2.96 -3.11
N ILE A 145 16.08 -3.12 -2.55
CA ILE A 145 17.22 -2.23 -2.79
C ILE A 145 17.74 -2.42 -4.21
N LEU A 146 17.91 -3.67 -4.65
CA LEU A 146 18.32 -3.99 -6.02
C LEU A 146 17.32 -3.44 -7.04
N PHE A 147 16.02 -3.64 -6.82
CA PHE A 147 14.98 -3.12 -7.72
C PHE A 147 14.92 -1.59 -7.74
N ARG A 148 15.18 -0.92 -6.61
CA ARG A 148 15.31 0.53 -6.57
C ARG A 148 16.50 1.01 -7.41
N THR A 149 17.64 0.33 -7.32
CA THR A 149 18.80 0.62 -8.18
C THR A 149 18.48 0.40 -9.65
N LEU A 150 17.80 -0.69 -10.00
CA LEU A 150 17.34 -0.94 -11.36
C LEU A 150 16.43 0.18 -11.88
N TRP A 151 15.47 0.62 -11.06
CA TRP A 151 14.58 1.72 -11.40
C TRP A 151 15.33 3.04 -11.66
N THR A 152 16.43 3.28 -10.95
CA THR A 152 17.27 4.45 -11.19
C THR A 152 18.09 4.32 -12.48
N VAL A 153 18.61 3.13 -12.77
CA VAL A 153 19.57 2.91 -13.87
C VAL A 153 18.91 2.62 -15.23
N ARG A 154 17.81 1.85 -15.24
CA ARG A 154 17.16 1.34 -16.46
C ARG A 154 15.67 1.04 -16.23
N ARG A 155 14.84 2.09 -16.29
CA ARG A 155 13.38 1.98 -16.06
C ARG A 155 12.66 1.15 -17.10
N GLU A 156 13.20 1.07 -18.32
CA GLU A 156 12.57 0.37 -19.45
C GLU A 156 12.47 -1.14 -19.21
N LEU A 157 13.30 -1.71 -18.33
CA LEU A 157 13.18 -3.13 -17.97
C LEU A 157 11.88 -3.47 -17.23
N PHE A 158 11.22 -2.48 -16.63
CA PHE A 158 9.91 -2.66 -15.99
C PHE A 158 8.75 -2.75 -17.01
N ASP A 159 9.03 -2.56 -18.29
CA ASP A 159 8.09 -2.85 -19.38
C ASP A 159 8.03 -4.35 -19.72
N GLU A 160 8.99 -5.15 -19.23
CA GLU A 160 9.07 -6.59 -19.51
C GLU A 160 8.10 -7.38 -18.62
N ASP A 161 7.26 -8.20 -19.26
CA ASP A 161 6.28 -9.02 -18.55
C ASP A 161 6.93 -10.04 -17.59
N ASP A 162 8.10 -10.58 -17.95
CA ASP A 162 8.81 -11.56 -17.12
C ASP A 162 9.29 -10.93 -15.80
N LEU A 163 9.76 -9.69 -15.83
CA LEU A 163 10.12 -8.97 -14.61
C LEU A 163 8.88 -8.71 -13.74
N PHE A 164 7.73 -8.41 -14.35
CA PHE A 164 6.46 -8.27 -13.64
C PHE A 164 6.05 -9.60 -12.99
N ARG A 165 6.08 -10.71 -13.72
CA ARG A 165 5.77 -12.05 -13.17
C ARG A 165 6.68 -12.38 -11.99
N PHE A 166 7.97 -12.10 -12.11
CA PHE A 166 8.92 -12.29 -11.03
C PHE A 166 8.60 -11.40 -9.82
N ALA A 167 8.24 -10.13 -10.03
CA ALA A 167 7.81 -9.24 -8.97
C ALA A 167 6.54 -9.73 -8.25
N ILE A 168 5.59 -10.36 -8.96
CA ILE A 168 4.43 -11.02 -8.35
C ILE A 168 4.89 -12.15 -7.42
N ARG A 169 5.87 -12.97 -7.83
CA ARG A 169 6.39 -14.06 -7.00
C ARG A 169 7.07 -13.55 -5.73
N LEU A 170 7.84 -12.48 -5.84
CA LEU A 170 8.44 -11.79 -4.70
C LEU A 170 7.38 -11.21 -3.74
N TRP A 171 6.26 -10.73 -4.27
CA TRP A 171 5.11 -10.31 -3.48
C TRP A 171 4.36 -11.49 -2.83
N ILE A 172 4.20 -12.62 -3.53
CA ILE A 172 3.67 -13.86 -2.94
C ILE A 172 4.48 -14.16 -1.67
N GLY A 173 5.80 -14.05 -1.78
CA GLY A 173 6.69 -14.20 -0.64
C GLY A 173 6.76 -15.65 -0.14
N HIS A 174 7.24 -15.80 1.08
CA HIS A 174 7.41 -17.08 1.76
C HIS A 174 6.90 -16.97 3.19
N ARG A 175 6.21 -18.01 3.65
CA ARG A 175 5.79 -18.13 5.05
C ARG A 175 6.62 -19.20 5.72
N ALA A 176 7.45 -18.80 6.67
CA ALA A 176 8.28 -19.72 7.44
C ALA A 176 7.43 -20.53 8.44
N ASP A 177 8.04 -21.55 9.04
CA ASP A 177 7.39 -22.46 10.00
C ASP A 177 6.85 -21.73 11.25
N ASP A 178 7.50 -20.63 11.64
CA ASP A 178 7.07 -19.73 12.72
C ASP A 178 5.88 -18.82 12.33
N LYS A 179 5.37 -18.97 11.10
CA LYS A 179 4.32 -18.18 10.45
C LYS A 179 4.74 -16.76 10.07
N THR A 180 6.02 -16.40 10.16
CA THR A 180 6.53 -15.13 9.66
C THR A 180 6.36 -15.06 8.14
N ASP A 181 5.74 -13.98 7.66
CA ASP A 181 5.47 -13.73 6.24
C ASP A 181 6.55 -12.80 5.67
N TYR A 182 7.46 -13.36 4.89
CA TYR A 182 8.54 -12.64 4.22
C TYR A 182 8.15 -12.32 2.78
N TYR A 183 8.24 -11.06 2.38
CA TYR A 183 7.87 -10.62 1.03
C TYR A 183 8.57 -9.32 0.63
N ALA A 184 8.60 -9.05 -0.67
CA ALA A 184 9.10 -7.79 -1.20
C ALA A 184 8.01 -7.11 -2.07
N ALA A 185 7.44 -6.02 -1.56
CA ALA A 185 6.39 -5.26 -2.25
C ALA A 185 6.93 -4.30 -3.32
N GLN A 186 8.09 -3.68 -3.05
CA GLN A 186 8.68 -2.64 -3.91
C GLN A 186 8.85 -3.05 -5.39
N PRO A 187 9.30 -4.27 -5.73
CA PRO A 187 9.39 -4.73 -7.12
C PRO A 187 8.05 -4.64 -7.86
N LEU A 188 6.97 -5.09 -7.22
CA LEU A 188 5.64 -5.11 -7.82
C LEU A 188 5.06 -3.69 -7.93
N ILE A 189 5.26 -2.86 -6.91
CA ILE A 189 4.91 -1.43 -6.95
C ILE A 189 5.59 -0.74 -8.16
N ALA A 190 6.90 -0.95 -8.35
CA ALA A 190 7.62 -0.35 -9.47
C ALA A 190 7.11 -0.84 -10.84
N CYS A 191 6.75 -2.12 -10.96
CA CYS A 191 6.12 -2.64 -12.18
C CYS A 191 4.75 -1.99 -12.45
N MET A 192 3.90 -1.87 -11.43
CA MET A 192 2.60 -1.19 -11.56
C MET A 192 2.75 0.29 -11.89
N GLN A 193 3.67 0.99 -11.22
CA GLN A 193 4.04 2.38 -11.53
C GLN A 193 4.40 2.56 -12.99
N ARG A 194 5.22 1.65 -13.54
CA ARG A 194 5.63 1.71 -14.93
C ARG A 194 4.43 1.56 -15.87
N ARG A 195 3.56 0.57 -15.62
CA ARG A 195 2.35 0.33 -16.43
C ARG A 195 1.36 1.48 -16.39
N VAL A 196 1.16 2.10 -15.22
CA VAL A 196 0.35 3.32 -15.11
C VAL A 196 0.96 4.45 -15.94
N ALA A 197 2.28 4.65 -15.85
CA ALA A 197 2.98 5.70 -16.58
C ALA A 197 2.96 5.50 -18.11
N THR A 198 2.92 4.26 -18.59
CA THR A 198 2.83 3.93 -20.02
C THR A 198 1.38 3.71 -20.50
N ASN A 199 0.38 3.91 -19.63
CA ASN A 199 -1.03 3.66 -19.89
C ASN A 199 -1.33 2.21 -20.32
N ASP A 200 -0.55 1.26 -19.82
CA ASP A 200 -0.63 -0.18 -20.11
C ASP A 200 -1.22 -0.96 -18.91
N THR A 201 -2.28 -0.41 -18.32
CA THR A 201 -2.82 -0.92 -17.05
C THR A 201 -3.65 -2.19 -17.21
N THR A 202 -4.32 -2.36 -18.35
CA THR A 202 -5.04 -3.61 -18.68
C THR A 202 -4.07 -4.80 -18.74
N ARG A 203 -2.90 -4.62 -19.35
CA ARG A 203 -1.87 -5.67 -19.41
C ARG A 203 -1.34 -6.02 -18.01
N ALA A 204 -1.18 -5.03 -17.14
CA ALA A 204 -0.78 -5.27 -15.76
C ALA A 204 -1.80 -6.20 -15.05
N GLU A 205 -3.10 -5.95 -15.24
CA GLU A 205 -4.15 -6.80 -14.67
C GLU A 205 -4.15 -8.21 -15.29
N GLU A 206 -3.99 -8.34 -16.60
CA GLU A 206 -3.86 -9.64 -17.27
C GLU A 206 -2.71 -10.47 -16.69
N ILE A 207 -1.55 -9.86 -16.44
CA ILE A 207 -0.40 -10.54 -15.85
C ILE A 207 -0.70 -10.96 -14.41
N LEU A 208 -1.35 -10.11 -13.60
CA LEU A 208 -1.79 -10.47 -12.24
C LEU A 208 -2.74 -11.68 -12.28
N GLN A 209 -3.76 -11.64 -13.14
CA GLN A 209 -4.73 -12.72 -13.29
C GLN A 209 -4.09 -14.02 -13.77
N ALA A 210 -3.17 -13.96 -14.75
CA ALA A 210 -2.43 -15.11 -15.25
C ALA A 210 -1.56 -15.79 -14.19
N ASN A 211 -1.16 -15.05 -13.14
CA ASN A 211 -0.43 -15.57 -11.98
C ASN A 211 -1.35 -15.89 -10.79
N GLY A 212 -2.66 -16.02 -11.03
CA GLY A 212 -3.64 -16.43 -10.02
C GLY A 212 -4.08 -15.33 -9.05
N PHE A 213 -3.72 -14.07 -9.31
CA PHE A 213 -4.16 -12.92 -8.53
C PHE A 213 -5.31 -12.20 -9.22
N SER A 214 -6.53 -12.45 -8.72
CA SER A 214 -7.60 -11.48 -8.93
C SER A 214 -7.35 -10.24 -8.06
N ALA A 215 -7.96 -9.11 -8.41
CA ALA A 215 -7.90 -7.89 -7.62
C ALA A 215 -8.28 -8.16 -6.16
N GLU A 216 -9.36 -8.91 -5.94
CA GLU A 216 -9.89 -9.22 -4.60
C GLU A 216 -8.91 -10.07 -3.78
N ARG A 217 -8.28 -11.09 -4.38
CA ARG A 217 -7.26 -11.92 -3.70
C ARG A 217 -6.02 -11.11 -3.32
N LEU A 218 -5.64 -10.16 -4.17
CA LEU A 218 -4.52 -9.27 -3.90
C LEU A 218 -4.83 -8.35 -2.71
N ILE A 219 -6.02 -7.75 -2.69
CA ILE A 219 -6.49 -6.93 -1.56
C ILE A 219 -6.61 -7.74 -0.28
N ASP A 220 -7.18 -8.95 -0.32
CA ASP A 220 -7.27 -9.82 0.85
C ASP A 220 -5.88 -10.14 1.43
N LYS A 221 -4.86 -10.30 0.57
CA LYS A 221 -3.47 -10.50 1.01
C LYS A 221 -2.85 -9.24 1.63
N ILE A 222 -3.08 -8.06 1.05
CA ILE A 222 -2.66 -6.78 1.64
C ILE A 222 -3.32 -6.57 3.00
N VAL A 223 -4.64 -6.79 3.07
CA VAL A 223 -5.46 -6.74 4.29
C VAL A 223 -4.92 -7.70 5.35
N ALA A 224 -4.58 -8.94 4.99
CA ALA A 224 -4.01 -9.91 5.92
C ALA A 224 -2.65 -9.44 6.47
N ARG A 225 -1.81 -8.82 5.63
CA ARG A 225 -0.50 -8.26 6.04
C ARG A 225 -0.64 -7.03 6.93
N LEU A 226 -1.61 -6.16 6.64
CA LEU A 226 -1.95 -5.02 7.50
C LEU A 226 -2.55 -5.45 8.84
N LYS A 227 -3.31 -6.56 8.88
CA LYS A 227 -3.87 -7.11 10.12
C LYS A 227 -2.85 -7.80 11.02
N HIS A 228 -1.72 -8.25 10.47
CA HIS A 228 -0.77 -9.04 11.23
C HIS A 228 -0.33 -8.23 12.47
N PRO A 229 -0.17 -8.84 13.68
CA PRO A 229 0.09 -8.15 14.95
C PRO A 229 1.44 -7.41 15.08
N THR A 230 1.95 -6.86 13.98
CA THR A 230 3.12 -5.98 13.91
C THR A 230 2.88 -4.61 14.55
N TYR A 231 2.00 -4.44 15.54
CA TYR A 231 1.79 -3.14 16.23
C TYR A 231 2.48 -3.05 17.60
N GLY A 232 3.39 -3.98 17.90
CA GLY A 232 4.40 -3.76 18.92
C GLY A 232 5.48 -2.79 18.42
N SER A 233 5.30 -1.49 18.65
CA SER A 233 6.25 -0.34 18.71
C SER A 233 7.51 -0.24 17.82
N SER A 234 7.80 -1.17 16.89
CA SER A 234 9.05 -1.16 16.11
C SER A 234 8.94 -0.27 14.87
N ILE A 235 10.01 0.48 14.58
CA ILE A 235 10.17 1.31 13.37
C ILE A 235 9.96 0.51 12.08
N ARG A 236 10.31 -0.79 12.06
CA ARG A 236 10.12 -1.67 10.89
C ARG A 236 8.65 -1.80 10.49
N ASN A 237 7.73 -1.69 11.44
CA ASN A 237 6.30 -1.83 11.18
C ASN A 237 5.75 -0.68 10.34
N PHE A 238 6.27 0.54 10.56
CA PHE A 238 5.85 1.72 9.82
C PHE A 238 6.21 1.66 8.33
N LEU A 239 7.44 1.22 7.99
CA LEU A 239 7.87 1.09 6.60
C LEU A 239 7.01 0.08 5.84
N ASN A 240 6.65 -1.04 6.47
CA ASN A 240 5.77 -2.03 5.86
C ASN A 240 4.36 -1.50 5.61
N VAL A 241 3.77 -0.80 6.59
CA VAL A 241 2.46 -0.13 6.40
C VAL A 241 2.54 0.88 5.26
N THR A 242 3.62 1.67 5.20
CA THR A 242 3.85 2.64 4.12
C THR A 242 3.85 1.97 2.76
N LEU A 243 4.61 0.88 2.59
CA LEU A 243 4.68 0.13 1.34
C LEU A 243 3.33 -0.50 0.95
N LEU A 244 2.57 -1.02 1.92
CA LEU A 244 1.25 -1.61 1.66
C LEU A 244 0.21 -0.55 1.28
N VAL A 245 0.23 0.62 1.90
CA VAL A 245 -0.62 1.75 1.53
C VAL A 245 -0.24 2.28 0.15
N ASP A 246 1.05 2.41 -0.14
CA ASP A 246 1.56 2.79 -1.47
C ASP A 246 1.11 1.79 -2.53
N MET A 247 1.15 0.49 -2.22
CA MET A 247 0.65 -0.57 -3.11
C MET A 247 -0.84 -0.43 -3.41
N LEU A 248 -1.69 -0.14 -2.41
CA LEU A 248 -3.12 0.12 -2.60
C LEU A 248 -3.34 1.34 -3.52
N GLY A 249 -2.56 2.40 -3.34
CA GLY A 249 -2.61 3.60 -4.20
C GLY A 249 -2.31 3.30 -5.67
N HIS A 250 -1.35 2.41 -5.96
CA HIS A 250 -1.07 2.01 -7.34
C HIS A 250 -2.14 1.08 -7.91
N LEU A 251 -2.75 0.23 -7.09
CA LEU A 251 -3.86 -0.62 -7.53
C LEU A 251 -5.10 0.19 -7.94
N ILE A 252 -5.39 1.29 -7.24
CA ILE A 252 -6.44 2.25 -7.64
C ILE A 252 -6.25 2.77 -9.06
N ALA A 253 -5.00 2.98 -9.46
CA ALA A 253 -4.65 3.57 -10.75
C ALA A 253 -4.55 2.54 -11.90
N LEU A 254 -4.68 1.23 -11.64
CA LEU A 254 -4.62 0.21 -12.69
C LEU A 254 -5.93 0.17 -13.50
N THR A 255 -6.98 -0.41 -12.94
CA THR A 255 -8.25 -0.62 -13.64
C THR A 255 -9.44 -0.29 -12.73
N GLU A 256 -10.62 -0.14 -13.33
CA GLU A 256 -11.87 0.05 -12.56
C GLU A 256 -12.12 -1.12 -11.60
N ARG A 257 -11.76 -2.35 -12.00
CA ARG A 257 -11.93 -3.52 -11.15
C ARG A 257 -11.02 -3.46 -9.91
N THR A 258 -9.75 -3.09 -10.08
CA THR A 258 -8.83 -2.95 -8.93
C THR A 258 -9.23 -1.78 -8.05
N LEU A 259 -9.69 -0.67 -8.63
CA LEU A 259 -10.28 0.47 -7.90
C LEU A 259 -11.40 0.00 -6.96
N LEU A 260 -12.39 -0.74 -7.48
CA LEU A 260 -13.53 -1.23 -6.71
C LEU A 260 -13.10 -2.23 -5.63
N ALA A 261 -12.15 -3.11 -5.92
CA ALA A 261 -11.61 -4.03 -4.91
C ALA A 261 -10.91 -3.29 -3.75
N VAL A 262 -10.15 -2.22 -4.04
CA VAL A 262 -9.53 -1.38 -3.01
C VAL A 262 -10.59 -0.59 -2.23
N ALA A 263 -11.65 -0.11 -2.90
CA ALA A 263 -12.80 0.58 -2.30
C ALA A 263 -13.70 -0.32 -1.43
N SER A 264 -13.23 -1.51 -1.05
CA SER A 264 -13.98 -2.42 -0.18
C SER A 264 -13.97 -1.95 1.27
N SER A 265 -15.08 -2.20 1.98
CA SER A 265 -15.23 -1.90 3.41
C SER A 265 -14.15 -2.52 4.29
N LYS A 266 -13.60 -3.67 3.88
CA LYS A 266 -12.48 -4.36 4.56
C LYS A 266 -11.24 -3.47 4.66
N VAL A 267 -10.91 -2.76 3.58
CA VAL A 267 -9.72 -1.89 3.52
C VAL A 267 -9.91 -0.70 4.47
N GLY A 268 -11.05 -0.01 4.38
CA GLY A 268 -11.39 1.12 5.25
C GLY A 268 -11.34 0.75 6.74
N ARG A 269 -11.94 -0.38 7.12
CA ARG A 269 -11.97 -0.88 8.51
C ARG A 269 -10.60 -1.20 9.10
N ILE A 270 -9.59 -1.46 8.26
CA ILE A 270 -8.23 -1.76 8.70
C ILE A 270 -7.38 -0.49 8.73
N LEU A 271 -7.47 0.32 7.67
CA LEU A 271 -6.63 1.50 7.55
C LEU A 271 -6.98 2.56 8.59
N ILE A 272 -8.26 2.76 8.93
CA ILE A 272 -8.64 3.81 9.90
C ILE A 272 -7.98 3.61 11.27
N PRO A 273 -8.06 2.42 11.92
CA PRO A 273 -7.36 2.20 13.19
C PRO A 273 -5.85 2.44 13.10
N ILE A 274 -5.20 1.97 12.04
CA ILE A 274 -3.74 2.12 11.83
C ILE A 274 -3.37 3.60 11.69
N MET A 275 -4.09 4.35 10.86
CA MET A 275 -3.86 5.78 10.68
C MET A 275 -4.17 6.56 11.96
N THR A 276 -5.20 6.15 12.71
CA THR A 276 -5.56 6.73 14.01
C THR A 276 -4.42 6.54 15.03
N GLU A 277 -3.78 5.37 15.04
CA GLU A 277 -2.59 5.12 15.86
C GLU A 277 -1.44 6.06 15.47
N PHE A 278 -1.20 6.24 14.17
CA PHE A 278 -0.13 7.12 13.68
C PHE A 278 -0.33 8.58 14.11
N VAL A 279 -1.55 9.13 13.98
CA VAL A 279 -1.83 10.53 14.38
C VAL A 279 -1.91 10.74 15.89
N ASN A 280 -2.10 9.67 16.69
CA ASN A 280 -2.07 9.75 18.15
C ASN A 280 -0.66 9.60 18.74
N GLY A 281 0.33 9.16 17.94
CA GLY A 281 1.71 9.04 18.38
C GLY A 281 2.33 10.38 18.77
N VAL A 282 3.16 10.38 19.81
CA VAL A 282 3.95 11.56 20.20
C VAL A 282 5.02 11.81 19.14
N GLY A 283 5.04 13.00 18.54
CA GLY A 283 6.05 13.39 17.56
C GLY A 283 5.86 12.71 16.19
N VAL A 284 4.65 12.81 15.63
CA VAL A 284 4.31 12.28 14.29
C VAL A 284 5.37 12.73 13.28
N SER A 285 6.06 11.76 12.69
CA SER A 285 7.09 12.02 11.67
C SER A 285 6.46 12.43 10.34
N VAL A 286 7.21 13.16 9.51
CA VAL A 286 6.78 13.55 8.15
C VAL A 286 6.35 12.34 7.32
N ASN A 287 7.05 11.21 7.44
CA ASN A 287 6.68 10.00 6.72
C ASN A 287 5.33 9.45 7.19
N GLN A 288 5.04 9.46 8.50
CA GLN A 288 3.72 9.06 9.02
C GLN A 288 2.62 9.95 8.46
N MET A 289 2.85 11.26 8.41
CA MET A 289 1.89 12.20 7.80
C MET A 289 1.64 11.88 6.31
N LEU A 290 2.69 11.56 5.55
CA LEU A 290 2.54 11.17 4.14
C LEU A 290 1.68 9.91 3.95
N VAL A 291 1.81 8.91 4.84
CA VAL A 291 0.98 7.70 4.78
C VAL A 291 -0.47 8.00 5.13
N VAL A 292 -0.70 8.84 6.14
CA VAL A 292 -2.06 9.29 6.50
C VAL A 292 -2.69 10.04 5.33
N ARG A 293 -1.98 11.01 4.73
CA ARG A 293 -2.48 11.74 3.55
C ARG A 293 -2.73 10.84 2.34
N SER A 294 -1.84 9.89 2.08
CA SER A 294 -2.05 8.91 1.01
C SER A 294 -3.34 8.11 1.25
N THR A 295 -3.60 7.73 2.50
CA THR A 295 -4.82 7.03 2.91
C THR A 295 -6.07 7.91 2.76
N LEU A 296 -6.01 9.17 3.20
CA LEU A 296 -7.10 10.13 3.05
C LEU A 296 -7.41 10.42 1.57
N SER A 297 -6.39 10.49 0.73
CA SER A 297 -6.53 10.62 -0.73
C SER A 297 -7.33 9.45 -1.31
N MET A 298 -7.00 8.21 -0.92
CA MET A 298 -7.80 7.04 -1.31
C MET A 298 -9.25 7.14 -0.84
N PHE A 299 -9.48 7.52 0.43
CA PHE A 299 -10.84 7.66 0.96
C PHE A 299 -11.65 8.70 0.21
N HIS A 300 -11.06 9.86 -0.07
CA HIS A 300 -11.68 10.90 -0.89
C HIS A 300 -12.05 10.37 -2.29
N THR A 301 -11.11 9.72 -2.99
CA THR A 301 -11.36 9.14 -4.31
C THR A 301 -12.57 8.20 -4.32
N PHE A 302 -12.71 7.36 -3.29
CA PHE A 302 -13.83 6.43 -3.22
C PHE A 302 -15.14 7.10 -2.82
N LEU A 303 -15.10 8.10 -1.95
CA LEU A 303 -16.30 8.81 -1.51
C LEU A 303 -16.93 9.68 -2.62
N ILE A 304 -16.17 10.11 -3.63
CA ILE A 304 -16.72 10.82 -4.81
C ILE A 304 -17.81 9.99 -5.51
N GLY A 305 -17.64 8.66 -5.59
CA GLY A 305 -18.64 7.75 -6.14
C GLY A 305 -19.85 7.52 -5.23
N ARG A 306 -19.81 8.05 -4.00
CA ARG A 306 -20.79 7.89 -2.91
C ARG A 306 -21.24 6.44 -2.66
N PRO A 307 -20.33 5.44 -2.61
CA PRO A 307 -20.67 4.08 -2.24
C PRO A 307 -21.15 4.04 -0.77
N VAL A 308 -22.46 3.92 -0.58
CA VAL A 308 -23.10 4.04 0.74
C VAL A 308 -22.50 3.05 1.76
N GLY A 309 -22.34 1.79 1.36
CA GLY A 309 -21.78 0.76 2.22
C GLY A 309 -20.34 1.03 2.65
N TYR A 310 -19.53 1.64 1.77
CA TYR A 310 -18.16 2.03 2.09
C TYR A 310 -18.12 3.21 3.07
N ALA A 311 -18.92 4.25 2.83
CA ALA A 311 -19.01 5.41 3.71
C ALA A 311 -19.49 5.01 5.13
N VAL A 312 -20.50 4.13 5.24
CA VAL A 312 -20.92 3.55 6.51
C VAL A 312 -19.76 2.82 7.20
N ALA A 313 -19.03 1.98 6.47
CA ALA A 313 -17.89 1.25 7.04
C ALA A 313 -16.76 2.17 7.54
N LEU A 314 -16.53 3.32 6.88
CA LEU A 314 -15.59 4.33 7.38
C LEU A 314 -16.08 4.99 8.67
N MET A 315 -17.36 5.33 8.74
CA MET A 315 -17.98 5.90 9.95
C MET A 315 -17.87 4.94 11.13
N GLU A 316 -18.27 3.69 10.94
CA GLU A 316 -18.18 2.63 11.96
C GLU A 316 -16.73 2.38 12.42
N ALA A 317 -15.75 2.55 11.53
CA ALA A 317 -14.34 2.36 11.86
C ALA A 317 -13.72 3.58 12.57
N GLY A 318 -14.45 4.68 12.75
CA GLY A 318 -13.97 5.86 13.49
C GLY A 318 -13.28 6.92 12.64
N ILE A 319 -13.65 7.08 11.36
CA ILE A 319 -13.05 8.07 10.45
C ILE A 319 -13.10 9.50 10.99
N LEU A 320 -14.15 9.87 11.73
CA LEU A 320 -14.28 11.23 12.28
C LEU A 320 -13.18 11.56 13.30
N ASN A 321 -12.77 10.60 14.14
CA ASN A 321 -11.64 10.78 15.06
C ASN A 321 -10.34 10.98 14.29
N LEU A 322 -10.10 10.15 13.28
CA LEU A 322 -8.93 10.26 12.41
C LEU A 322 -8.84 11.64 11.75
N LEU A 323 -9.93 12.09 11.10
CA LEU A 323 -9.98 13.38 10.43
C LEU A 323 -9.75 14.55 11.38
N LEU A 324 -10.39 14.52 12.55
CA LEU A 324 -10.26 15.57 13.57
C LEU A 324 -8.82 15.65 14.11
N LYS A 325 -8.19 14.51 14.37
CA LYS A 325 -6.80 14.44 14.82
C LYS A 325 -5.82 14.91 13.75
N ALA A 326 -5.96 14.39 12.54
CA ALA A 326 -5.14 14.79 11.39
C ALA A 326 -5.22 16.31 11.14
N ALA A 327 -6.44 16.87 11.13
CA ALA A 327 -6.65 18.29 10.92
C ALA A 327 -6.01 19.15 12.04
N SER A 328 -6.06 18.68 13.29
CA SER A 328 -5.46 19.38 14.43
C SER A 328 -3.92 19.41 14.43
N LEU A 329 -3.28 18.56 13.63
CA LEU A 329 -1.82 18.51 13.49
C LEU A 329 -1.30 19.49 12.42
N GLY A 330 -2.19 20.13 11.64
CA GLY A 330 -1.81 21.20 10.70
C GLY A 330 -0.96 20.73 9.51
N PHE A 331 -1.38 19.67 8.80
CA PHE A 331 -0.58 19.11 7.69
C PHE A 331 -0.41 20.04 6.47
N ASP A 332 -1.21 21.10 6.35
CA ASP A 332 -1.19 21.99 5.18
C ASP A 332 0.12 22.77 5.02
N ASP A 333 0.83 23.08 6.11
CA ASP A 333 2.04 23.93 6.07
C ASP A 333 3.36 23.13 5.96
N ALA A 334 3.37 21.84 6.28
CA ALA A 334 4.61 21.10 6.55
C ALA A 334 5.30 20.48 5.32
N LEU A 335 4.67 20.50 4.13
CA LEU A 335 5.00 19.55 3.05
C LEU A 335 5.25 20.17 1.67
N GLU A 336 5.78 21.40 1.58
CA GLU A 336 6.48 21.88 0.36
C GLU A 336 7.73 21.05 -0.01
N TYR A 337 7.93 19.90 0.63
CA TYR A 337 8.98 18.95 0.31
C TYR A 337 8.79 18.42 -1.11
N LYS A 338 9.80 18.66 -1.96
CA LYS A 338 9.92 18.19 -3.35
C LYS A 338 10.13 16.67 -3.43
N SER A 339 9.23 15.88 -2.84
CA SER A 339 9.22 14.45 -3.08
C SER A 339 8.81 14.21 -4.54
N SER A 340 9.67 13.53 -5.28
CA SER A 340 9.42 13.16 -6.67
C SER A 340 8.45 11.96 -6.79
N SER A 341 8.08 11.32 -5.67
CA SER A 341 7.16 10.19 -5.68
C SER A 341 5.77 10.63 -6.15
N TRP A 342 5.19 9.86 -7.07
CA TRP A 342 3.81 10.06 -7.52
C TRP A 342 2.81 10.03 -6.35
N THR A 343 3.02 9.13 -5.38
CA THR A 343 2.16 9.04 -4.20
C THR A 343 2.24 10.26 -3.31
N ALA A 344 3.40 10.91 -3.20
CA ALA A 344 3.49 12.17 -2.45
C ALA A 344 2.70 13.29 -3.13
N ARG A 345 2.70 13.36 -4.47
CA ARG A 345 1.92 14.37 -5.21
C ARG A 345 0.41 14.16 -5.06
N ALA A 346 -0.05 12.92 -5.23
CA ALA A 346 -1.46 12.56 -5.09
C ALA A 346 -1.94 12.66 -3.62
N ALA A 347 -1.07 12.40 -2.65
CA ALA A 347 -1.37 12.59 -1.24
C ALA A 347 -1.52 14.08 -0.89
N ASN A 348 -0.72 14.96 -1.49
CA ASN A 348 -0.75 16.40 -1.20
C ASN A 348 -1.94 17.13 -1.84
N SER A 349 -2.64 16.54 -2.81
CA SER A 349 -3.81 17.17 -3.44
C SER A 349 -5.11 17.00 -2.65
N VAL A 350 -5.11 16.17 -1.61
CA VAL A 350 -6.29 15.90 -0.78
C VAL A 350 -6.00 16.27 0.66
N SER A 351 -6.89 17.08 1.24
CA SER A 351 -6.84 17.45 2.66
C SER A 351 -8.02 16.87 3.44
N GLU A 352 -7.89 16.82 4.77
CA GLU A 352 -8.92 16.35 5.70
C GLU A 352 -10.28 17.04 5.47
N PRO A 353 -10.35 18.37 5.23
CA PRO A 353 -11.60 19.03 4.88
C PRO A 353 -12.29 18.44 3.65
N MET A 354 -11.54 17.98 2.64
CA MET A 354 -12.12 17.43 1.41
C MET A 354 -12.79 16.08 1.69
N VAL A 355 -12.14 15.21 2.45
CA VAL A 355 -12.74 13.93 2.87
C VAL A 355 -14.00 14.17 3.69
N LEU A 356 -13.95 15.11 4.65
CA LEU A 356 -15.10 15.46 5.47
C LEU A 356 -16.26 15.99 4.63
N TRP A 357 -15.98 16.82 3.64
CA TRP A 357 -16.98 17.33 2.71
C TRP A 357 -17.66 16.21 1.92
N GLU A 358 -16.91 15.24 1.40
CA GLU A 358 -17.51 14.10 0.71
C GLU A 358 -18.42 13.27 1.64
N LEU A 359 -18.09 13.18 2.95
CA LEU A 359 -18.98 12.56 3.93
C LEU A 359 -20.27 13.37 4.15
N VAL A 360 -20.20 14.71 4.18
CA VAL A 360 -21.39 15.58 4.23
C VAL A 360 -22.32 15.30 3.06
N LEU A 361 -21.77 15.17 1.84
CA LEU A 361 -22.55 14.87 0.63
C LEU A 361 -23.21 13.49 0.67
N CYS A 362 -22.77 12.60 1.57
CA CYS A 362 -23.34 11.29 1.80
C CYS A 362 -24.41 11.26 2.91
N LEU A 363 -24.60 12.33 3.69
CA LEU A 363 -25.60 12.37 4.76
C LEU A 363 -27.07 12.26 4.34
N PRO A 364 -27.49 12.55 3.09
CA PRO A 364 -28.87 12.28 2.66
C PRO A 364 -29.26 10.80 2.70
N TYR A 365 -28.29 9.87 2.79
CA TYR A 365 -28.56 8.45 2.93
C TYR A 365 -28.80 8.09 4.40
N ARG A 366 -29.95 7.46 4.69
CA ARG A 366 -30.40 7.12 6.05
C ARG A 366 -29.35 6.34 6.85
N GLU A 367 -28.74 5.35 6.21
CA GLU A 367 -27.73 4.47 6.82
C GLU A 367 -26.49 5.26 7.27
N ILE A 368 -26.09 6.26 6.47
CA ILE A 368 -24.93 7.10 6.76
C ILE A 368 -25.27 8.12 7.83
N ALA A 369 -26.44 8.75 7.77
CA ALA A 369 -26.91 9.64 8.84
C ALA A 369 -26.96 8.91 10.19
N ALA A 370 -27.49 7.68 10.21
CA ALA A 370 -27.54 6.85 11.41
C ALA A 370 -26.12 6.51 11.94
N ALA A 371 -25.22 6.05 11.07
CA ALA A 371 -23.84 5.75 11.43
C ALA A 371 -23.08 7.01 11.90
N SER A 372 -23.32 8.16 11.27
CA SER A 372 -22.70 9.45 11.61
C SER A 372 -23.14 9.95 12.97
N ARG A 373 -24.42 9.79 13.31
CA ARG A 373 -24.97 10.11 14.64
C ARG A 373 -24.30 9.27 15.73
N VAL A 374 -24.13 7.97 15.51
CA VAL A 374 -23.43 7.07 16.45
C VAL A 374 -21.97 7.49 16.58
N ALA A 375 -21.28 7.70 15.46
CA ALA A 375 -19.88 8.12 15.48
C ALA A 375 -19.65 9.47 16.20
N LEU A 376 -20.54 10.46 15.99
CA LEU A 376 -20.49 11.72 16.73
C LEU A 376 -20.72 11.51 18.22
N HIS A 377 -21.74 10.75 18.60
CA HIS A 377 -22.01 10.43 20.00
C HIS A 377 -20.78 9.79 20.66
N ASP A 378 -20.17 8.80 20.01
CA ASP A 378 -18.99 8.09 20.52
C ASP A 378 -17.79 9.02 20.71
N LEU A 379 -17.59 10.00 19.82
CA LEU A 379 -16.53 11.00 19.98
C LEU A 379 -16.70 11.81 21.28
N TYR A 380 -17.92 12.26 21.57
CA TYR A 380 -18.20 13.05 22.76
C TYR A 380 -18.18 12.22 24.04
N THR A 381 -18.61 10.95 24.00
CA THR A 381 -18.61 10.09 25.18
C THR A 381 -17.26 9.45 25.50
N CYS A 382 -16.38 9.26 24.52
CA CYS A 382 -15.05 8.66 24.72
C CYS A 382 -14.01 9.63 25.30
N GLY A 383 -14.40 10.82 25.76
CA GLY A 383 -13.49 11.81 26.36
C GLY A 383 -12.52 12.45 25.37
N ILE A 384 -12.79 12.36 24.06
CA ILE A 384 -12.02 13.07 23.04
C ILE A 384 -12.33 14.57 23.21
N LYS A 385 -11.29 15.39 23.36
CA LYS A 385 -11.43 16.84 23.53
C LYS A 385 -11.71 17.52 22.19
N VAL A 386 -12.91 17.30 21.64
CA VAL A 386 -13.32 17.76 20.29
C VAL A 386 -13.05 19.25 20.11
N ASP A 387 -13.48 20.09 21.06
CA ASP A 387 -13.29 21.55 20.97
C ASP A 387 -11.81 21.96 20.91
N LYS A 388 -10.94 21.26 21.66
CA LYS A 388 -9.49 21.53 21.62
C LYS A 388 -8.90 21.17 20.27
N LEU A 389 -9.29 20.03 19.69
CA LEU A 389 -8.79 19.59 18.39
C LEU A 389 -9.31 20.48 17.26
N LEU A 390 -10.59 20.86 17.31
CA LEU A 390 -11.15 21.83 16.38
C LEU A 390 -10.43 23.18 16.48
N GLY A 391 -10.18 23.68 17.69
CA GLY A 391 -9.46 24.94 17.92
C GLY A 391 -8.03 24.96 17.36
N ALA A 392 -7.40 23.79 17.21
CA ALA A 392 -6.08 23.64 16.58
C ALA A 392 -6.15 23.36 15.05
N SER A 393 -7.34 23.10 14.51
CA SER A 393 -7.55 22.79 13.09
C SER A 393 -7.72 24.06 12.25
N SER A 394 -7.55 23.96 10.92
CA SER A 394 -7.76 25.09 10.00
C SER A 394 -9.20 25.60 9.97
N ASP A 395 -9.38 26.88 9.64
CA ASP A 395 -10.70 27.53 9.53
C ASP A 395 -11.63 26.80 8.56
N LYS A 396 -11.07 26.33 7.44
CA LYS A 396 -11.78 25.54 6.44
C LYS A 396 -12.29 24.22 7.02
N PHE A 397 -11.46 23.50 7.77
CA PHE A 397 -11.88 22.26 8.43
C PHE A 397 -13.01 22.52 9.43
N ARG A 398 -12.86 23.54 10.29
CA ARG A 398 -13.89 23.91 11.28
C ARG A 398 -15.23 24.27 10.62
N GLY A 399 -15.18 24.97 9.49
CA GLY A 399 -16.38 25.30 8.70
C GLY A 399 -17.12 24.05 8.24
N TYR A 400 -16.42 23.09 7.63
CA TYR A 400 -17.02 21.83 7.18
C TYR A 400 -17.44 20.92 8.33
N TRP A 401 -16.73 20.93 9.45
CA TRP A 401 -17.15 20.21 10.66
C TRP A 401 -18.49 20.72 11.18
N LYS A 402 -18.66 22.05 11.28
CA LYS A 402 -19.94 22.64 11.67
C LYS A 402 -21.06 22.28 10.70
N THR A 403 -20.80 22.31 9.39
CA THR A 403 -21.78 21.86 8.39
C THR A 403 -22.15 20.40 8.59
N PHE A 404 -21.17 19.53 8.82
CA PHE A 404 -21.39 18.11 9.08
C PHE A 404 -22.29 17.89 10.30
N GLU A 405 -22.00 18.51 11.44
CA GLU A 405 -22.82 18.42 12.65
C GLU A 405 -24.25 18.91 12.42
N THR A 406 -24.42 20.05 11.77
CA THR A 406 -25.75 20.59 11.43
C THR A 406 -26.54 19.61 10.58
N VAL A 407 -25.95 19.08 9.51
CA VAL A 407 -26.65 18.15 8.62
C VAL A 407 -26.95 16.82 9.33
N VAL A 408 -26.05 16.29 10.16
CA VAL A 408 -26.35 15.08 10.95
C VAL A 408 -27.51 15.33 11.91
N LEU A 409 -27.56 16.49 12.57
CA LEU A 409 -28.67 16.86 13.47
C LEU A 409 -29.99 16.97 12.70
N GLU A 410 -30.01 17.68 11.56
CA GLU A 410 -31.19 17.81 10.71
C GLU A 410 -31.70 16.44 10.24
N GLN A 411 -30.81 15.59 9.73
CA GLN A 411 -31.17 14.24 9.30
C GLN A 411 -31.66 13.38 10.47
N THR A 412 -31.05 13.51 11.65
CA THR A 412 -31.49 12.79 12.86
C THR A 412 -32.90 13.20 13.28
N VAL A 413 -33.21 14.50 13.27
CA VAL A 413 -34.55 15.01 13.57
C VAL A 413 -35.55 14.49 12.54
N LEU A 414 -35.25 14.59 11.24
CA LEU A 414 -36.12 14.09 10.18
C LEU A 414 -36.41 12.59 10.34
N LEU A 415 -35.38 11.78 10.56
CA LEU A 415 -35.53 10.34 10.78
C LEU A 415 -36.37 10.04 12.01
N SER A 416 -36.20 10.79 13.10
CA SER A 416 -37.00 10.63 14.32
C SER A 416 -38.47 11.00 14.08
N LEU A 417 -38.74 12.06 13.31
CA LEU A 417 -40.10 12.47 12.95
C LEU A 417 -40.81 11.44 12.06
N PHE A 418 -40.07 10.77 11.17
CA PHE A 418 -40.61 9.66 10.39
C PHE A 418 -40.91 8.43 11.25
N GLU A 419 -40.08 8.14 12.26
CA GLU A 419 -40.26 6.99 13.16
C GLU A 419 -41.50 7.11 14.05
N VAL A 420 -41.90 8.33 14.41
CA VAL A 420 -43.12 8.59 15.19
C VAL A 420 -44.34 8.95 14.33
N ASP A 421 -44.26 8.69 13.01
CA ASP A 421 -45.29 9.04 12.00
C ASP A 421 -45.75 10.52 12.04
N TYR A 422 -44.93 11.43 12.61
CA TYR A 422 -45.24 12.88 12.65
C TYR A 422 -44.99 13.54 11.29
N ALA A 423 -43.93 13.14 10.61
CA ALA A 423 -43.69 13.47 9.21
C ALA A 423 -44.06 12.27 8.35
N THR A 424 -44.72 12.50 7.22
CA THR A 424 -44.99 11.42 6.24
C THR A 424 -43.79 11.29 5.30
N ASP A 425 -43.07 10.16 5.40
CA ASP A 425 -42.07 9.78 4.40
C ASP A 425 -42.83 9.36 3.14
N ASN A 426 -43.05 10.30 2.23
CA ASN A 426 -43.71 10.04 0.96
C ASN A 426 -42.68 9.70 -0.12
N GLY A 427 -42.99 8.72 -0.95
CA GLY A 427 -42.24 8.41 -2.17
C GLY A 427 -43.13 8.53 -3.40
N ALA A 428 -42.49 8.68 -4.56
CA ALA A 428 -43.15 8.64 -5.85
C ALA A 428 -42.88 7.29 -6.53
N CYS A 429 -43.90 6.71 -7.16
CA CYS A 429 -43.72 5.58 -8.08
C CYS A 429 -42.79 6.01 -9.25
N SER A 430 -41.73 5.25 -9.48
CA SER A 430 -40.73 5.49 -10.53
C SER A 430 -41.26 5.26 -11.94
N ASN A 431 -42.33 4.49 -12.10
CA ASN A 431 -43.02 4.36 -13.40
C ASN A 431 -43.54 5.74 -13.82
N LEU A 432 -43.00 6.26 -14.93
CA LEU A 432 -43.28 7.60 -15.44
C LEU A 432 -44.75 7.81 -15.80
N SER A 433 -45.49 6.76 -16.14
CA SER A 433 -46.92 6.80 -16.43
C SER A 433 -47.79 6.79 -15.18
N CYS A 434 -47.26 6.33 -14.04
CA CYS A 434 -47.99 6.27 -12.77
C CYS A 434 -47.73 7.50 -11.89
N ARG A 435 -46.46 7.74 -11.52
CA ARG A 435 -46.01 8.81 -10.59
C ARG A 435 -46.83 8.95 -9.30
N ARG A 436 -47.55 7.91 -8.87
CA ARG A 436 -48.36 7.94 -7.65
C ARG A 436 -47.48 8.31 -6.46
N LEU A 437 -47.86 9.37 -5.76
CA LEU A 437 -47.29 9.76 -4.48
C LEU A 437 -48.03 9.01 -3.37
N THR A 438 -47.30 8.26 -2.55
CA THR A 438 -47.85 7.57 -1.38
C THR A 438 -46.78 7.42 -0.31
N LEU A 439 -47.13 6.86 0.85
CA LEU A 439 -46.15 6.55 1.89
C LEU A 439 -45.06 5.64 1.32
N ARG A 440 -43.79 6.00 1.52
CA ARG A 440 -42.63 5.27 1.03
C ARG A 440 -42.62 3.82 1.51
N LYS A 441 -43.13 3.56 2.72
CA LYS A 441 -43.29 2.21 3.29
C LYS A 441 -44.28 1.32 2.52
N GLU A 442 -45.17 1.91 1.73
CA GLU A 442 -46.11 1.19 0.86
C GLU A 442 -45.56 0.93 -0.55
N LEU A 443 -44.43 1.55 -0.90
CA LEU A 443 -43.78 1.36 -2.19
C LEU A 443 -42.84 0.15 -2.14
N GLN A 444 -42.90 -0.68 -3.17
CA GLN A 444 -42.00 -1.79 -3.41
C GLN A 444 -40.68 -1.27 -3.98
N LYS A 445 -39.57 -1.57 -3.31
CA LYS A 445 -38.23 -1.29 -3.85
C LYS A 445 -37.91 -2.28 -4.98
N CYS A 446 -37.26 -1.81 -6.04
CA CYS A 446 -36.69 -2.70 -7.03
C CYS A 446 -35.71 -3.67 -6.37
N ALA A 447 -35.90 -4.99 -6.54
CA ALA A 447 -35.02 -6.00 -5.95
C ALA A 447 -33.58 -5.98 -6.51
N GLY A 448 -33.37 -5.35 -7.67
CA GLY A 448 -32.05 -5.15 -8.25
C GLY A 448 -31.31 -3.96 -7.63
N CYS A 449 -31.78 -2.74 -7.90
CA CYS A 449 -31.07 -1.53 -7.49
C CYS A 449 -31.45 -0.98 -6.11
N ALA A 450 -32.58 -1.39 -5.53
CA ALA A 450 -33.18 -0.85 -4.30
C ALA A 450 -33.50 0.67 -4.28
N VAL A 451 -33.22 1.39 -5.38
CA VAL A 451 -33.44 2.84 -5.53
C VAL A 451 -34.82 3.14 -6.10
N ALA A 452 -35.22 2.45 -7.18
CA ALA A 452 -36.52 2.67 -7.80
C ALA A 452 -37.64 2.12 -6.89
N LEU A 453 -38.71 2.90 -6.78
CA LEU A 453 -39.86 2.63 -5.92
C LEU A 453 -41.09 2.42 -6.80
N TYR A 454 -41.87 1.39 -6.54
CA TYR A 454 -43.07 1.08 -7.33
C TYR A 454 -44.27 0.87 -6.43
N CYS A 455 -45.40 1.46 -6.77
CA CYS A 455 -46.64 1.21 -6.03
C CYS A 455 -47.23 -0.18 -6.29
N SER A 456 -46.73 -0.91 -7.30
CA SER A 456 -47.15 -2.27 -7.63
C SER A 456 -46.13 -2.98 -8.54
N THR A 457 -46.21 -4.31 -8.59
CA THR A 457 -45.43 -5.13 -9.54
C THR A 457 -45.77 -4.85 -11.00
N SER A 458 -47.01 -4.40 -11.31
CA SER A 458 -47.38 -3.96 -12.67
C SER A 458 -46.56 -2.74 -13.08
N CYS A 459 -46.51 -1.73 -12.22
CA CYS A 459 -45.73 -0.52 -12.49
C CYS A 459 -44.23 -0.82 -12.66
N GLN A 460 -43.69 -1.76 -11.88
CA GLN A 460 -42.32 -2.21 -12.07
C GLN A 460 -42.11 -2.88 -13.43
N LYS A 461 -43.03 -3.76 -13.86
CA LYS A 461 -42.94 -4.46 -15.16
C LYS A 461 -43.04 -3.50 -16.34
N GLU A 462 -43.93 -2.51 -16.25
CA GLU A 462 -44.09 -1.47 -17.27
C GLU A 462 -42.84 -0.61 -17.39
N ASP A 463 -42.28 -0.16 -16.26
CA ASP A 463 -41.06 0.64 -16.24
C ASP A 463 -39.80 -0.17 -16.60
N TRP A 464 -39.85 -1.50 -16.48
CA TRP A 464 -38.67 -2.38 -16.62
C TRP A 464 -37.91 -2.18 -17.93
N GLN A 465 -38.60 -1.93 -19.05
CA GLN A 465 -37.94 -1.73 -20.34
C GLN A 465 -36.98 -0.53 -20.33
N LEU A 466 -37.33 0.54 -19.60
CA LEU A 466 -36.49 1.74 -19.45
C LEU A 466 -35.55 1.58 -18.26
N HIS A 467 -36.04 1.03 -17.15
CA HIS A 467 -35.30 0.90 -15.91
C HIS A 467 -34.17 -0.14 -15.99
N ARG A 468 -34.29 -1.21 -16.79
CA ARG A 468 -33.34 -2.34 -16.78
C ARG A 468 -31.88 -1.92 -16.93
N GLU A 469 -31.57 -1.03 -17.87
CA GLU A 469 -30.20 -0.57 -18.10
C GLU A 469 -29.67 0.27 -16.93
N ILE A 470 -30.52 1.12 -16.34
CA ILE A 470 -30.18 1.91 -15.16
C ILE A 470 -30.02 0.99 -13.94
N CYS A 471 -30.93 0.03 -13.78
CA CYS A 471 -30.91 -0.95 -12.70
C CYS A 471 -29.64 -1.78 -12.74
N LYS A 472 -29.21 -2.21 -13.92
CA LYS A 472 -27.98 -2.99 -14.11
C LYS A 472 -26.77 -2.18 -13.65
N LYS A 473 -26.64 -0.93 -14.10
CA LYS A 473 -25.56 -0.02 -13.68
C LYS A 473 -25.54 0.21 -12.17
N ILE A 474 -26.68 0.52 -11.56
CA ILE A 474 -26.75 0.76 -10.10
C ILE A 474 -26.48 -0.52 -9.30
N ASN A 475 -26.98 -1.67 -9.74
CA ASN A 475 -26.80 -2.96 -9.05
C ASN A 475 -25.36 -3.47 -9.16
N GLU A 476 -24.68 -3.21 -10.28
CA GLU A 476 -23.24 -3.44 -10.40
C GLU A 476 -22.47 -2.55 -9.41
N SER A 477 -22.85 -1.28 -9.25
CA SER A 477 -22.23 -0.39 -8.26
C SER A 477 -22.54 -0.71 -6.79
N SER A 478 -23.64 -1.43 -6.48
CA SER A 478 -24.06 -1.70 -5.09
C SER A 478 -23.72 -3.09 -4.55
N ARG A 479 -23.42 -4.06 -5.42
CA ARG A 479 -22.93 -5.40 -5.03
C ARG A 479 -21.40 -5.48 -4.89
N MET A 480 -20.72 -4.44 -5.33
CA MET A 480 -19.27 -4.26 -5.24
C MET A 480 -18.96 -3.39 -4.02
#